data_AF-A0A451A1N1-F1
#
_entry.id   AF-A0A451A1N1-F1
#
_cell.length_a   1.000
_cell.length_b   1.000
_cell.length_c   1.000
_cell.angle_alpha   90.00
_cell.angle_beta   90.00
_cell.angle_gamma   90.00
#
_symmetry.space_group_name_H-M   'P 1'
#
loop_
_entity.id
_entity.type
_entity.pdbx_description
1 polymer ?
#
loop_
_entity_poly.entity_id
_entity_poly.type
_entity_poly.pdbx_seq_one_letter_code
_entity_poly.pdbx_strand_id
1 'polypeptide(L)'
;MYGGKEIEPSTTVWPQPFPYDTDPDKARALLAKAGIGNGFETTLSYNLGLADWQEPTALLIQESLGKIGIEVTLNKIPGASWRTAASVEKRLPMYLENFGGWLNYPDYYFFWAYKEGHLFNS
;
A
#
# COMPACT_ATOMS: atom_id res chain seq x y z
N MET A 1 13.07 -7.39 1.99
CA MET A 1 14.49 -7.00 1.84
C MET A 1 14.52 -5.79 0.91
N TYR A 2 15.23 -4.72 1.28
CA TYR A 2 15.39 -3.49 0.49
C TYR A 2 16.82 -3.39 -0.08
N GLY A 3 17.06 -2.46 -1.00
CA GLY A 3 18.40 -2.20 -1.54
C GLY A 3 18.86 -3.16 -2.64
N GLY A 4 17.93 -3.77 -3.39
CA GLY A 4 18.25 -4.54 -4.59
C GLY A 4 18.91 -3.64 -5.65
N LYS A 5 19.94 -4.15 -6.34
CA LYS A 5 20.60 -3.39 -7.42
C LYS A 5 19.90 -3.52 -8.76
N GLU A 6 19.21 -4.63 -8.96
CA GLU A 6 18.54 -4.98 -10.21
C GLU A 6 17.02 -4.97 -10.02
N ILE A 7 16.30 -4.51 -11.05
CA ILE A 7 14.83 -4.58 -11.10
C ILE A 7 14.38 -5.99 -11.46
N GLU A 8 15.12 -6.67 -12.33
CA GLU A 8 14.83 -8.05 -12.71
C GLU A 8 15.48 -9.03 -11.72
N PRO A 9 14.73 -10.02 -11.21
CA PRO A 9 15.28 -11.02 -10.33
C PRO A 9 16.27 -11.92 -11.10
N SER A 10 17.50 -12.03 -10.60
CA SER A 10 18.53 -12.85 -11.23
C SER A 10 18.33 -14.36 -11.03
N THR A 11 17.48 -14.75 -10.07
CA THR A 11 17.17 -16.15 -9.74
C THR A 11 15.70 -16.30 -9.31
N THR A 12 15.22 -17.54 -9.25
CA THR A 12 13.87 -17.89 -8.76
C THR A 12 13.80 -18.12 -7.25
N VAL A 13 14.91 -17.98 -6.51
CA VAL A 13 14.97 -18.26 -5.07
C VAL A 13 14.42 -17.07 -4.27
N TRP A 14 13.54 -17.32 -3.30
CA TRP A 14 12.94 -16.29 -2.44
C TRP A 14 13.50 -16.34 -1.01
N PRO A 15 13.64 -15.21 -0.27
CA PRO A 15 13.36 -13.82 -0.68
C PRO A 15 14.53 -13.14 -1.41
N GLN A 16 14.20 -12.20 -2.30
CA GLN A 16 15.16 -11.31 -2.98
C GLN A 16 15.03 -9.86 -2.48
N PRO A 17 16.11 -9.06 -2.46
CA PRO A 17 16.04 -7.64 -2.17
C PRO A 17 15.38 -6.88 -3.31
N PHE A 18 14.41 -6.03 -2.97
CA PHE A 18 13.70 -5.19 -3.94
C PHE A 18 14.46 -3.87 -4.17
N PRO A 19 14.43 -3.28 -5.38
CA PRO A 19 15.32 -2.17 -5.75
C PRO A 19 14.86 -0.79 -5.26
N TYR A 20 13.80 -0.73 -4.45
CA TYR A 20 13.38 0.52 -3.82
C TYR A 20 14.13 0.75 -2.50
N ASP A 21 14.49 2.01 -2.29
CA ASP A 21 15.06 2.55 -1.06
C ASP A 21 14.26 3.80 -0.66
N THR A 22 14.41 4.25 0.58
CA THR A 22 13.77 5.46 1.09
C THR A 22 14.52 6.69 0.57
N ASP A 23 14.06 7.24 -0.55
CA ASP A 23 14.67 8.41 -1.21
C ASP A 23 13.63 9.52 -1.46
N PRO A 24 13.52 10.50 -0.54
CA PRO A 24 12.57 11.61 -0.66
C PRO A 24 12.85 12.54 -1.84
N ASP A 25 14.11 12.70 -2.26
CA ASP A 25 14.47 13.56 -3.40
C ASP A 25 13.99 12.95 -4.71
N LYS A 26 14.22 11.65 -4.90
CA LYS A 26 13.70 10.90 -6.04
C LYS A 26 12.18 10.87 -6.05
N ALA A 27 11.54 10.72 -4.89
CA ALA A 27 10.08 10.78 -4.79
C ALA A 27 9.52 12.14 -5.25
N ARG A 28 10.10 13.27 -4.79
CA ARG A 28 9.72 14.62 -5.27
C ARG A 28 9.94 14.81 -6.77
N ALA A 29 11.05 14.31 -7.30
CA ALA A 29 11.32 14.38 -8.74
C ALA A 29 10.29 13.60 -9.57
N LEU A 30 9.83 12.45 -9.08
CA LEU A 30 8.76 11.66 -9.71
C LEU A 30 7.41 12.38 -9.68
N LEU A 31 7.05 13.01 -8.56
CA LEU A 31 5.84 13.83 -8.45
C LEU A 31 5.86 15.02 -9.44
N ALA A 32 7.00 15.72 -9.53
CA ALA A 32 7.17 16.80 -10.50
C ALA A 32 7.04 16.30 -11.95
N LYS A 33 7.66 15.17 -12.29
CA LYS A 33 7.55 14.54 -13.62
C LYS A 33 6.11 14.12 -13.95
N ALA A 34 5.33 13.73 -12.95
CA ALA A 34 3.91 13.40 -13.09
C ALA A 34 2.99 14.63 -13.16
N GLY A 35 3.52 15.86 -13.08
CA GLY A 35 2.73 17.10 -13.13
C GLY A 35 2.07 17.48 -11.79
N ILE A 36 2.39 16.77 -10.71
CA ILE A 36 1.84 16.95 -9.35
C ILE A 36 2.96 17.28 -8.35
N GLY A 37 3.95 18.06 -8.79
CA GLY A 37 5.15 18.39 -7.99
C GLY A 37 4.86 19.17 -6.70
N ASN A 38 3.71 19.83 -6.61
CA ASN A 38 3.23 20.48 -5.39
C ASN A 38 2.54 19.51 -4.42
N GLY A 39 2.51 18.21 -4.75
CA GLY A 39 1.76 17.20 -4.02
C GLY A 39 0.26 17.24 -4.31
N PHE A 40 -0.50 16.56 -3.46
CA PHE A 40 -1.95 16.42 -3.52
C PHE A 40 -2.49 15.96 -2.16
N GLU A 41 -3.80 16.10 -1.97
CA GLU A 41 -4.50 15.56 -0.81
C GLU A 41 -5.03 14.15 -1.11
N THR A 42 -4.94 13.27 -0.12
CA THR A 42 -5.51 11.92 -0.20
C THR A 42 -5.98 11.43 1.16
N THR A 43 -6.62 10.27 1.19
CA THR A 43 -7.07 9.60 2.41
C THR A 43 -6.40 8.24 2.54
N LEU A 44 -5.83 7.95 3.71
CA LEU A 44 -5.37 6.61 4.10
C LEU A 44 -6.35 6.02 5.10
N SER A 45 -7.06 4.97 4.68
CA SER A 45 -8.04 4.28 5.52
C SER A 45 -7.43 3.08 6.23
N TYR A 46 -7.87 2.82 7.46
CA TYR A 46 -7.45 1.62 8.19
C TYR A 46 -8.58 1.06 9.06
N ASN A 47 -8.49 -0.24 9.33
CA ASN A 47 -9.44 -1.02 10.07
C ASN A 47 -9.20 -0.88 11.58
N LEU A 48 -10.19 -0.36 12.30
CA LEU A 48 -10.12 -0.24 13.76
C LEU A 48 -10.00 -1.60 14.47
N GLY A 49 -10.47 -2.69 13.86
CA GLY A 49 -10.28 -4.05 14.37
C GLY A 49 -8.83 -4.55 14.30
N LEU A 50 -7.94 -3.81 13.64
CA LEU A 50 -6.51 -4.10 13.49
C LEU A 50 -5.64 -2.89 13.90
N ALA A 51 -6.20 -1.97 14.68
CA ALA A 51 -5.56 -0.70 15.04
C ALA A 51 -4.19 -0.89 15.71
N ASP A 52 -4.00 -1.97 16.47
CA ASP A 52 -2.76 -2.29 17.18
C ASP A 52 -1.50 -2.18 16.32
N TRP A 53 -1.57 -2.56 15.04
CA TRP A 53 -0.47 -2.39 14.09
C TRP A 53 -0.78 -1.39 12.98
N GLN A 54 -2.05 -1.22 12.60
CA GLN A 54 -2.40 -0.35 11.48
C GLN A 54 -2.29 1.14 11.82
N GLU A 55 -2.67 1.56 13.03
CA GLU A 55 -2.59 2.97 13.42
C GLU A 55 -1.15 3.51 13.47
N PRO A 56 -0.19 2.85 14.16
CA PRO A 56 1.19 3.32 14.14
C PRO A 56 1.80 3.29 12.73
N THR A 57 1.44 2.30 11.90
CA THR A 57 1.88 2.24 10.50
C THR A 57 1.32 3.41 9.69
N ALA A 58 0.03 3.72 9.84
CA ALA A 58 -0.63 4.81 9.12
C ALA A 58 -0.05 6.19 9.49
N LEU A 59 0.30 6.41 10.75
CA LEU A 59 0.96 7.64 11.21
C LEU A 59 2.35 7.82 10.58
N LEU A 60 3.16 6.75 10.52
CA LEU A 60 4.49 6.80 9.88
C LEU A 60 4.39 7.05 8.37
N ILE A 61 3.38 6.47 7.72
CA ILE A 61 3.10 6.70 6.29
C ILE A 61 2.67 8.17 6.08
N GLN A 62 1.75 8.69 6.89
CA GLN A 62 1.31 10.09 6.83
C GLN A 62 2.50 11.04 7.00
N GLU A 63 3.35 10.83 8.02
CA GLU A 63 4.54 11.65 8.26
C GLU A 63 5.51 11.61 7.07
N SER A 64 5.77 10.41 6.52
CA SER A 64 6.70 10.23 5.41
C SER A 64 6.19 10.86 4.11
N LEU A 65 4.89 10.73 3.81
CA LEU A 65 4.27 11.34 2.64
C LEU A 65 4.17 12.87 2.76
N GLY A 66 4.00 13.40 3.97
CA GLY A 66 4.05 14.84 4.24
C GLY A 66 5.39 15.47 3.84
N LYS A 67 6.52 14.76 3.99
CA LYS A 67 7.87 15.22 3.60
C LYS A 67 8.03 15.45 2.09
N ILE A 68 7.10 14.95 1.28
CA ILE A 68 7.08 15.13 -0.18
C ILE A 68 5.83 15.88 -0.67
N GLY A 69 5.11 16.55 0.24
CA GLY A 69 3.98 17.42 -0.10
C GLY A 69 2.63 16.69 -0.24
N ILE A 70 2.55 15.40 0.09
CA ILE A 70 1.28 14.67 0.05
C ILE A 70 0.60 14.78 1.41
N GLU A 71 -0.54 15.48 1.45
CA GLU A 71 -1.35 15.61 2.64
C GLU A 71 -2.30 14.41 2.78
N VAL A 72 -2.11 13.61 3.83
CA VAL A 72 -2.88 12.39 4.05
C VAL A 72 -3.84 12.60 5.22
N THR A 73 -5.13 12.46 4.96
CA THR A 73 -6.15 12.34 6.02
C THR A 73 -6.28 10.89 6.46
N LEU A 74 -6.15 10.61 7.76
CA LEU A 74 -6.36 9.27 8.30
C LEU A 74 -7.86 9.00 8.51
N ASN A 75 -8.37 7.96 7.87
CA ASN A 75 -9.77 7.55 7.97
C ASN A 75 -9.91 6.24 8.75
N LYS A 76 -10.49 6.32 9.95
CA LYS A 76 -10.68 5.16 10.83
C LYS A 76 -12.02 4.50 10.50
N ILE A 77 -12.00 3.24 10.06
CA ILE A 77 -13.22 2.50 9.70
C ILE A 77 -13.47 1.38 10.72
N PRO A 78 -14.68 1.28 11.31
CA PRO A 78 -15.05 0.15 12.16
C PRO A 78 -14.89 -1.18 11.44
N GLY A 79 -14.35 -2.20 12.12
CA GLY A 79 -14.07 -3.50 11.50
C GLY A 79 -15.29 -4.18 10.89
N ALA A 80 -16.48 -3.98 11.46
CA ALA A 80 -17.74 -4.50 10.93
C ALA A 80 -18.08 -3.96 9.53
N SER A 81 -17.62 -2.75 9.19
CA SER A 81 -17.87 -2.09 7.90
C SER A 81 -16.69 -2.18 6.94
N TRP A 82 -15.54 -2.67 7.41
CA TRP A 82 -14.28 -2.65 6.65
C TRP A 82 -14.39 -3.37 5.30
N ARG A 83 -14.82 -4.64 5.31
CA ARG A 83 -14.87 -5.46 4.09
C ARG A 83 -15.84 -4.90 3.06
N THR A 84 -16.94 -4.30 3.48
CA THR A 84 -17.86 -3.62 2.56
C THR A 84 -17.15 -2.44 1.89
N ALA A 85 -16.50 -1.56 2.65
CA ALA A 85 -15.81 -0.40 2.10
C ALA A 85 -14.61 -0.74 1.21
N ALA A 86 -13.75 -1.68 1.66
CA ALA A 86 -12.49 -2.02 1.00
C ALA A 86 -12.68 -3.01 -0.15
N SER A 87 -13.46 -4.07 0.03
CA SER A 87 -13.51 -5.20 -0.93
C SER A 87 -14.76 -5.24 -1.81
N VAL A 88 -15.90 -4.72 -1.31
CA VAL A 88 -17.17 -4.75 -2.06
C VAL A 88 -17.35 -3.45 -2.85
N GLU A 89 -17.32 -2.31 -2.15
CA GLU A 89 -17.47 -0.97 -2.76
C GLU A 89 -16.18 -0.50 -3.43
N LYS A 90 -15.02 -1.01 -3.00
CA LYS A 90 -13.68 -0.68 -3.54
C LYS A 90 -13.47 0.83 -3.67
N ARG A 91 -13.91 1.58 -2.65
CA ARG A 91 -14.00 3.06 -2.70
C ARG A 91 -12.88 3.78 -1.97
N LEU A 92 -11.89 3.06 -1.45
CA LEU A 92 -10.84 3.61 -0.58
C LEU A 92 -9.62 3.98 -1.43
N PRO A 93 -9.22 5.26 -1.53
CA PRO A 93 -8.09 5.66 -2.38
C PRO A 93 -6.76 5.03 -1.96
N MET A 94 -6.51 4.97 -0.65
CA MET A 94 -5.38 4.24 -0.04
C MET A 94 -5.88 3.59 1.24
N TYR A 95 -5.44 2.36 1.51
CA TYR A 95 -5.83 1.64 2.72
C TYR A 95 -4.79 0.58 3.12
N LEU A 96 -4.75 0.27 4.41
CA LEU A 96 -3.95 -0.82 4.95
C LEU A 96 -4.78 -2.11 4.97
N GLU A 97 -4.29 -3.14 4.30
CA GLU A 97 -4.96 -4.43 4.24
C GLU A 97 -4.03 -5.54 4.73
N ASN A 98 -4.62 -6.58 5.31
CA ASN A 98 -3.94 -7.83 5.55
C ASN A 98 -4.61 -8.93 4.73
N PHE A 99 -3.81 -9.74 4.06
CA PHE A 99 -4.31 -10.90 3.33
C PHE A 99 -3.76 -12.18 3.93
N GLY A 100 -4.65 -12.99 4.50
CA GLY A 100 -4.34 -14.34 4.96
C GLY A 100 -4.65 -15.36 3.88
N GLY A 101 -3.62 -15.92 3.26
CA GLY A 101 -3.81 -16.99 2.28
C GLY A 101 -4.32 -18.27 2.94
N TRP A 102 -5.40 -18.85 2.41
CA TRP A 102 -5.83 -20.19 2.83
C TRP A 102 -4.88 -21.26 2.25
N LEU A 103 -4.45 -21.07 1.00
CA LEU A 103 -3.48 -21.95 0.37
C LEU A 103 -2.10 -21.30 0.33
N ASN A 104 -1.06 -22.08 0.60
CA ASN A 104 0.33 -21.64 0.51
C ASN A 104 0.90 -21.81 -0.90
N TYR A 105 0.16 -21.34 -1.91
CA TYR A 105 0.58 -21.32 -3.31
C TYR A 105 0.65 -19.87 -3.80
N PRO A 106 1.70 -19.47 -4.54
CA PRO A 106 1.80 -18.12 -5.09
C PRO A 106 0.57 -17.73 -5.91
N ASP A 107 0.08 -18.65 -6.75
CA ASP A 107 -1.11 -18.46 -7.58
C ASP A 107 -2.34 -18.03 -6.78
N TYR A 108 -2.54 -18.57 -5.57
CA TYR A 108 -3.67 -18.19 -4.72
C TYR A 108 -3.66 -16.69 -4.40
N TYR A 109 -2.48 -16.13 -4.09
CA TYR A 109 -2.34 -14.70 -3.79
C TYR A 109 -2.57 -13.86 -5.05
N PHE A 110 -1.97 -14.24 -6.19
CA PHE A 110 -2.13 -13.51 -7.45
C PHE A 110 -3.59 -13.50 -7.92
N PHE A 111 -4.26 -14.64 -7.87
CA PHE A 111 -5.65 -14.78 -8.28
C PHE A 111 -6.58 -13.88 -7.45
N TRP A 112 -6.41 -13.83 -6.14
CA TRP A 112 -7.33 -13.08 -5.28
C TRP A 112 -7.07 -11.57 -5.24
N ALA A 113 -5.82 -11.14 -5.26
CA ALA A 113 -5.44 -9.75 -5.03
C ALA A 113 -5.04 -8.97 -6.30
N TYR A 114 -4.56 -9.63 -7.34
CA TYR A 114 -3.95 -8.96 -8.50
C TYR A 114 -4.67 -9.22 -9.83
N LYS A 115 -5.69 -10.08 -9.85
CA LYS A 115 -6.54 -10.31 -11.02
C LYS A 115 -7.83 -9.50 -10.91
N GLU A 116 -8.17 -8.83 -12.01
CA GLU A 116 -9.36 -7.98 -12.10
C GLU A 116 -10.65 -8.73 -11.71
N GLY A 117 -11.55 -8.03 -11.01
CA GLY A 117 -12.88 -8.54 -10.66
C GLY A 117 -12.92 -9.44 -9.42
N HIS A 118 -11.77 -9.83 -8.86
CA HIS A 118 -11.72 -10.61 -7.62
C HIS A 118 -11.94 -9.74 -6.38
N LEU A 119 -12.35 -10.40 -5.29
CA LEU A 119 -12.82 -9.71 -4.07
C LEU A 119 -11.74 -8.82 -3.43
N PHE A 120 -10.47 -9.25 -3.45
CA PHE A 120 -9.37 -8.53 -2.81
C PHE A 120 -8.56 -7.67 -3.77
N ASN A 121 -8.89 -7.69 -5.06
CA ASN A 121 -8.36 -6.76 -6.03
C ASN A 121 -9.18 -5.46 -5.93
N SER A 122 -8.67 -4.48 -5.19
CA SER A 122 -9.36 -3.22 -4.86
C SER A 122 -8.57 -2.02 -5.33
#